data_AF-R2QHX2-F1
#
_entry.id   AF-R2QHX2-F1
#
_cell.length_a   1.000
_cell.length_b   1.000
_cell.length_c   1.000
_cell.angle_alpha   90.00
_cell.angle_beta   90.00
_cell.angle_gamma   90.00
#
_symmetry.space_group_name_H-M   'P 1'
#
loop_
_entity.id
_entity.type
_entity.pdbx_description
1 polymer ?
#
loop_
_entity_poly.entity_id
_entity_poly.type
_entity_poly.pdbx_seq_one_letter_code
_entity_poly.pdbx_strand_id
1 'polypeptide(L)'
;MAELGQFVLEVIKNLGMRKLILILFITVTFIAFLKQRLKKHRSYDGLDPVEESYQKDENGLYPWEADTDDSPQRIPKDAKKYIHNAGPKRGRWS
;
A
#
# COMPACT_ATOMS: atom_id res chain seq x y z
N MET A 1 32.69 -22.01 4.86
CA MET A 1 31.66 -22.29 3.83
C MET A 1 31.37 -23.79 3.66
N ALA A 2 32.38 -24.68 3.69
CA ALA A 2 32.17 -26.13 3.55
C ALA A 2 31.40 -26.79 4.71
N GLU A 3 31.62 -26.34 5.94
CA GLU A 3 31.00 -26.95 7.13
C GLU A 3 29.49 -26.67 7.26
N LEU A 4 29.05 -25.47 6.87
CA LEU A 4 27.63 -25.12 6.84
C LEU A 4 26.84 -25.97 5.84
N GLY A 5 27.44 -26.27 4.68
CA GLY A 5 26.82 -27.13 3.67
C GLY A 5 26.64 -28.56 4.17
N GLN A 6 27.63 -29.09 4.91
CA GLN A 6 27.54 -30.43 5.49
C GLN A 6 26.49 -30.52 6.59
N PHE A 7 26.43 -29.52 7.48
CA PHE A 7 25.40 -29.44 8.53
C PHE A 7 23.98 -29.38 7.94
N VAL A 8 23.77 -28.56 6.91
CA VAL A 8 22.46 -28.47 6.22
C VAL A 8 22.08 -29.80 5.58
N LEU A 9 23.03 -30.49 4.94
CA LEU A 9 22.77 -31.80 4.34
C LEU A 9 22.44 -32.88 5.39
N GLU A 10 23.11 -32.84 6.55
CA GLU A 10 22.84 -33.74 7.66
C GLU A 10 21.45 -33.52 8.25
N VAL A 11 21.06 -32.26 8.45
CA VAL A 11 19.72 -31.87 8.89
C VAL A 11 18.66 -32.32 7.86
N ILE A 12 18.88 -32.08 6.56
CA ILE A 12 17.95 -32.49 5.51
C ILE A 12 17.77 -34.01 5.47
N LYS A 13 18.84 -34.78 5.64
CA LYS A 13 18.78 -36.25 5.66
C LYS A 13 18.02 -36.79 6.89
N ASN A 14 18.09 -36.09 8.01
CA ASN A 14 17.40 -36.49 9.25
C ASN A 14 15.91 -36.12 9.29
N LEU A 15 15.45 -35.29 8.35
CA LEU A 15 14.06 -34.82 8.28
C LEU A 15 13.28 -35.50 7.15
N GLY A 16 12.13 -36.09 7.49
CA GLY A 16 11.24 -36.68 6.49
C GLY A 16 10.68 -35.64 5.52
N MET A 17 10.44 -36.05 4.26
CA MET A 17 9.99 -35.18 3.15
C MET A 17 8.82 -34.26 3.49
N ARG A 18 7.85 -34.73 4.27
CA ARG A 18 6.69 -33.92 4.70
C ARG A 18 7.10 -32.71 5.53
N LYS A 19 8.07 -32.86 6.44
CA LYS A 19 8.57 -31.78 7.30
C LYS A 19 9.39 -30.77 6.48
N LEU A 20 10.17 -31.24 5.50
CA LEU A 20 10.92 -30.38 4.59
C LEU A 20 9.99 -29.48 3.76
N ILE A 21 8.90 -30.05 3.22
CA ILE A 21 7.91 -29.29 2.45
C ILE A 21 7.24 -28.21 3.33
N LEU A 22 6.88 -28.54 4.58
CA LEU A 22 6.30 -27.58 5.52
C LEU A 22 7.27 -26.45 5.86
N ILE A 23 8.53 -26.77 6.15
CA ILE A 23 9.56 -25.76 6.46
C ILE A 23 9.80 -24.86 5.25
N LEU A 24 9.86 -25.43 4.04
CA LEU A 24 9.98 -24.65 2.81
C LEU A 24 8.78 -23.70 2.63
N PHE A 25 7.56 -24.20 2.83
CA PHE A 25 6.35 -23.39 2.70
C PHE A 25 6.32 -22.23 3.70
N ILE A 26 6.66 -22.49 4.96
CA ILE A 26 6.71 -21.47 6.02
C ILE A 26 7.81 -20.43 5.71
N THR A 27 8.99 -20.86 5.27
CA THR A 27 10.09 -19.91 4.97
C THR A 27 9.75 -19.02 3.77
N VAL A 28 9.19 -19.57 2.70
CA VAL A 28 8.77 -18.79 1.52
C VAL A 28 7.67 -17.79 1.87
N THR A 29 6.64 -18.22 2.60
CA THR A 29 5.54 -17.33 3.01
C THR A 29 6.01 -16.24 3.97
N PHE A 30 6.92 -16.56 4.90
CA PHE A 30 7.50 -15.58 5.83
C PHE A 30 8.34 -14.53 5.11
N ILE A 31 9.17 -14.94 4.14
CA ILE A 31 9.95 -14.02 3.31
C ILE A 31 9.03 -13.12 2.48
N ALA A 32 7.96 -13.68 1.90
CA ALA A 32 6.97 -12.90 1.14
C ALA A 32 6.27 -11.84 2.03
N PHE A 33 5.87 -12.23 3.24
CA PHE A 33 5.28 -11.32 4.23
C PHE A 33 6.24 -10.18 4.61
N LEU A 34 7.50 -10.50 4.90
CA LEU A 34 8.52 -9.49 5.21
C LEU A 34 8.73 -8.52 4.04
N LYS A 35 8.82 -9.04 2.80
CA LYS A 35 8.92 -8.20 1.60
C LYS A 35 7.73 -7.27 1.44
N GLN A 36 6.51 -7.76 1.65
CA GLN A 36 5.30 -6.95 1.56
C GLN A 36 5.27 -5.87 2.65
N ARG A 37 5.66 -6.21 3.87
CA ARG A 37 5.72 -5.26 4.99
C ARG A 37 6.73 -4.14 4.75
N LEU A 38 7.90 -4.48 4.22
CA LEU A 38 8.93 -3.49 3.84
C LEU A 38 8.47 -2.63 2.65
N LYS A 39 7.79 -3.21 1.66
CA LYS A 39 7.21 -2.46 0.54
C LYS A 39 6.13 -1.48 1.01
N LYS A 40 5.27 -1.90 1.93
CA LYS A 40 4.22 -1.05 2.50
C LYS A 40 4.81 0.16 3.22
N HIS A 41 5.91 -0.02 3.95
CA HIS A 41 6.63 1.11 4.56
C HIS A 41 7.19 2.07 3.51
N ARG A 42 7.84 1.56 2.46
CA ARG A 42 8.32 2.41 1.35
C ARG A 42 7.21 3.14 0.59
N SER A 43 6.00 2.59 0.51
CA SER A 43 4.87 3.27 -0.12
C SER A 43 4.24 4.36 0.74
N TYR A 44 4.55 4.41 2.04
CA TYR A 44 4.13 5.50 2.94
C TYR A 44 5.26 6.51 3.19
N ASP A 45 6.53 6.07 3.15
CA ASP A 45 7.71 6.92 3.36
C ASP A 45 8.26 7.53 2.05
N GLY A 46 7.74 7.08 0.89
CA GLY A 46 7.92 7.79 -0.36
C GLY A 46 6.95 8.97 -0.35
N LEU A 47 7.50 10.15 -0.08
CA LEU A 47 6.99 11.48 -0.45
C LEU A 47 5.73 11.41 -1.28
N ASP A 48 4.67 12.07 -0.81
CA ASP A 48 3.39 12.19 -1.49
C ASP A 48 3.63 12.24 -3.01
N PRO A 49 3.15 11.25 -3.79
CA PRO A 49 3.32 11.27 -5.24
C PRO A 49 2.71 12.54 -5.86
N VAL A 50 1.94 13.29 -5.09
CA VAL A 50 1.44 14.63 -5.37
C VAL A 50 2.60 15.65 -5.44
N GLU A 51 3.44 15.80 -4.42
CA GLU A 51 4.48 16.85 -4.42
C GLU A 51 5.56 16.61 -5.49
N GLU A 52 5.87 15.35 -5.79
CA GLU A 52 6.89 14.98 -6.79
C GLU A 52 6.36 15.06 -8.24
N SER A 53 5.03 15.03 -8.44
CA SER A 53 4.42 15.06 -9.77
C SER A 53 3.99 16.45 -10.25
N TYR A 54 3.76 17.39 -9.34
CA TYR A 54 3.31 18.75 -9.70
C TYR A 54 4.46 19.76 -9.58
N GLN A 55 4.76 20.42 -10.69
CA GLN A 55 5.69 21.56 -10.70
C GLN A 55 5.00 22.80 -10.14
N LYS A 56 5.75 23.60 -9.36
CA LYS A 56 5.32 24.92 -8.93
C LYS A 56 5.25 25.88 -10.12
N ASP A 57 4.31 26.82 -10.07
CA ASP A 57 4.22 27.88 -11.07
C ASP A 57 5.34 28.93 -10.92
N GLU A 58 5.35 29.95 -11.79
CA GLU A 58 6.34 31.04 -11.77
C GLU A 58 6.34 31.85 -10.47
N ASN A 59 5.26 31.78 -9.70
CA ASN A 59 5.08 32.43 -8.41
C ASN A 59 5.44 31.52 -7.23
N GLY A 60 5.86 30.28 -7.49
CA GLY A 60 6.27 29.31 -6.48
C GLY A 60 5.11 28.61 -5.76
N LEU A 61 3.89 28.71 -6.29
CA LEU A 61 2.67 28.12 -5.76
C LEU A 61 2.38 26.77 -6.44
N TYR A 62 1.86 25.82 -5.66
CA TYR A 62 1.29 24.60 -6.24
C TYR A 62 -0.11 24.86 -6.82
N PRO A 63 -0.61 24.01 -7.75
CA PRO A 63 -1.92 24.23 -8.37
C PRO A 63 -3.09 24.38 -7.39
N TRP A 64 -3.07 23.65 -6.27
CA TRP A 64 -4.08 23.75 -5.19
C TRP A 64 -3.86 24.93 -4.25
N GLU A 65 -2.69 25.59 -4.30
CA GLU A 65 -2.42 26.83 -3.56
C GLU A 65 -2.77 28.06 -4.41
N ALA A 66 -2.63 27.96 -5.74
CA ALA A 66 -2.98 29.03 -6.67
C ALA A 66 -4.50 29.24 -6.78
N ASP A 67 -5.26 28.14 -6.76
CA ASP A 67 -6.71 28.17 -6.89
C ASP A 67 -7.39 27.98 -5.54
N THR A 68 -7.70 29.11 -4.89
CA THR A 68 -8.36 29.17 -3.57
C THR A 68 -9.84 29.55 -3.65
N ASP A 69 -10.37 29.70 -4.87
CA ASP A 69 -11.74 30.11 -5.09
C ASP A 69 -12.69 28.90 -5.04
N ASP A 70 -13.11 28.59 -3.83
CA ASP A 70 -14.15 27.61 -3.50
C ASP A 70 -15.57 28.20 -3.50
N SER A 71 -15.76 29.37 -4.13
CA SER A 71 -17.04 30.07 -4.09
C SER A 71 -18.17 29.29 -4.81
N PRO A 72 -19.41 29.32 -4.28
CA PRO A 72 -20.55 28.64 -4.91
C PRO A 72 -20.85 29.08 -6.35
N GLN A 73 -20.38 30.27 -6.74
CA GLN A 73 -20.55 30.87 -8.05
C GLN A 73 -19.81 30.10 -9.16
N ARG A 74 -18.77 29.35 -8.79
CA ARG A 74 -17.94 28.56 -9.71
C ARG A 74 -18.59 27.25 -10.13
N ILE A 75 -19.62 26.80 -9.40
CA ILE A 75 -20.35 25.57 -9.71
C ILE A 75 -21.22 25.83 -10.95
N PRO A 76 -21.02 25.09 -12.05
CA PRO A 76 -21.82 25.29 -13.25
C PRO A 76 -23.29 24.93 -12.96
N LYS A 77 -24.23 25.64 -13.60
CA LYS A 77 -25.67 25.54 -13.27
C LYS A 77 -26.27 24.16 -13.55
N ASP A 78 -25.64 23.39 -14.42
CA ASP A 78 -25.96 22.02 -14.79
C ASP A 78 -25.19 20.97 -13.96
N ALA A 79 -24.39 21.40 -12.98
CA ALA A 79 -23.63 20.48 -12.13
C ALA A 79 -24.56 19.49 -11.41
N LYS A 80 -24.33 18.20 -11.64
CA LYS A 80 -25.08 17.15 -10.95
C LYS A 80 -24.63 17.10 -9.48
N LYS A 81 -25.58 17.20 -8.56
CA LYS A 81 -25.32 17.01 -7.13
C LYS A 81 -24.75 15.62 -6.86
N TYR A 82 -23.61 15.57 -6.18
CA TYR A 82 -23.06 14.32 -5.66
C TYR A 82 -23.97 13.79 -4.53
N ILE A 83 -24.41 12.53 -4.66
CA ILE A 83 -25.20 11.85 -3.64
C ILE A 83 -24.37 10.66 -3.15
N HIS A 84 -23.95 10.71 -1.89
CA HIS A 84 -23.16 9.65 -1.26
C HIS A 84 -24.06 8.43 -0.96
N ASN A 85 -24.18 7.52 -1.92
CA ASN A 85 -25.02 6.33 -1.82
C ASN A 85 -24.38 5.18 -1.02
N ALA A 86 -23.08 5.25 -0.72
CA ALA A 86 -22.32 4.19 -0.06
C ALA A 86 -22.30 4.29 1.48
N GLY A 87 -23.02 5.26 2.07
CA GLY A 87 -23.07 5.44 3.52
C GLY A 87 -23.97 4.40 4.22
N PRO A 88 -23.66 4.01 5.47
CA PRO A 88 -24.56 3.18 6.25
C PRO A 88 -25.91 3.89 6.40
N LYS A 89 -26.98 3.28 5.89
CA LYS A 89 -28.34 3.80 6.06
C LYS A 89 -28.74 3.62 7.52
N ARG A 90 -29.20 4.68 8.19
CA ARG A 90 -29.84 4.54 9.50
C ARG A 90 -31.06 3.63 9.35
N GLY A 91 -31.02 2.45 9.95
CA GLY A 91 -32.18 1.56 10.03
C GLY A 91 -33.32 2.28 10.74
N ARG A 92 -34.51 2.29 10.15
CA ARG A 92 -35.73 2.68 10.85
C ARG A 92 -36.10 1.52 11.77
N TRP A 93 -36.26 1.79 13.05
CA TRP A 93 -36.93 0.85 13.94
C TRP A 93 -38.42 0.94 13.57
N SER A 94 -38.94 -0.12 12.96
CA SER A 94 -40.38 -0.31 12.72
C SER A 94 -40.90 -1.39 13.63
#